data_AF-A0A2T6F1M1-F1
#
_entry.id   AF-A0A2T6F1M1-F1
#
_cell.length_a   1.000
_cell.length_b   1.000
_cell.length_c   1.000
_cell.angle_alpha   90.00
_cell.angle_beta   90.00
_cell.angle_gamma   90.00
#
_symmetry.space_group_name_H-M   'P 1'
#
loop_
_entity.id
_entity.type
_entity.pdbx_description
1 polymer ?
#
loop_
_entity_poly.entity_id
_entity_poly.type
_entity_poly.pdbx_seq_one_letter_code
_entity_poly.pdbx_strand_id
1 'polypeptide(L)'
;MNLSNAGTTASGSITPTDANFLARQQKTFGAGINYAIGAATLGFVYSNTNLTNPTGGNAYIGSFAPSVGTLTSLKFSNYEINAKYNFTPMFYIGAMYTYTQGKYDTTVGNAKPKWSSLGLMADYNFSKRTDVYLQTLYQKVGGDLIGSSLDQAYIPGSAGSSDNDKQVVIRLAMRHKF
;
A
#
# COMPACT_ATOMS: atom_id res chain seq x y z
N MET A 1 10.02 12.74 -0.39
CA MET A 1 9.04 13.55 -1.16
C MET A 1 8.30 14.50 -0.22
N ASN A 2 8.11 15.75 -0.62
CA ASN A 2 7.36 16.77 0.15
C ASN A 2 6.46 17.56 -0.82
N LEU A 3 5.15 17.44 -0.66
CA LEU A 3 4.14 18.05 -1.52
C LEU A 3 3.32 19.06 -0.70
N SER A 4 3.05 20.23 -1.27
CA SER A 4 2.26 21.30 -0.65
C SER A 4 0.97 21.54 -1.44
N ASN A 5 -0.16 21.54 -0.73
CA ASN A 5 -1.50 21.80 -1.26
C ASN A 5 -1.84 20.90 -2.48
N ALA A 6 -1.39 19.64 -2.43
CA ALA A 6 -1.57 18.69 -3.51
C ALA A 6 -3.06 18.51 -3.82
N GLY A 7 -3.47 18.89 -5.02
CA GLY A 7 -4.84 18.80 -5.47
C GLY A 7 -5.87 19.64 -4.71
N THR A 8 -5.45 20.60 -3.87
CA THR A 8 -6.39 21.45 -3.09
C THR A 8 -6.51 22.87 -3.65
N THR A 9 -5.54 23.35 -4.44
CA THR A 9 -5.57 24.69 -5.07
C THR A 9 -4.91 24.67 -6.44
N ALA A 10 -5.15 25.69 -7.27
CA ALA A 10 -4.50 25.87 -8.57
C ALA A 10 -2.97 26.07 -8.48
N SER A 11 -2.45 26.43 -7.29
CA SER A 11 -1.01 26.54 -6.99
C SER A 11 -0.46 25.31 -6.27
N GLY A 12 -1.23 24.23 -6.20
CA GLY A 12 -0.82 22.96 -5.61
C GLY A 12 0.34 22.33 -6.37
N SER A 13 1.17 21.55 -5.68
CA SER A 13 2.33 20.90 -6.29
C SER A 13 1.98 19.87 -7.37
N ILE A 14 0.73 19.39 -7.39
CA ILE A 14 0.15 18.48 -8.38
C ILE A 14 -1.35 18.77 -8.52
N THR A 15 -1.92 18.45 -9.69
CA THR A 15 -3.36 18.62 -9.97
C THR A 15 -4.22 17.69 -9.11
N PRO A 16 -5.51 17.99 -8.87
CA PRO A 16 -6.39 17.12 -8.09
C PRO A 16 -6.60 15.74 -8.71
N THR A 17 -6.58 15.64 -10.04
CA THR A 17 -6.78 14.38 -10.77
C THR A 17 -5.59 13.43 -10.66
N ASP A 18 -4.40 13.98 -10.41
CA ASP A 18 -3.16 13.20 -10.30
C ASP A 18 -2.75 12.93 -8.83
N ALA A 19 -3.47 13.52 -7.87
CA ALA A 19 -3.17 13.41 -6.46
C ALA A 19 -3.76 12.15 -5.82
N ASN A 20 -2.89 11.24 -5.34
CA ASN A 20 -3.31 10.05 -4.59
C ASN A 20 -3.92 10.39 -3.21
N PHE A 21 -3.60 11.55 -2.64
CA PHE A 21 -4.24 12.10 -1.44
C PHE A 21 -4.37 13.61 -1.60
N LEU A 22 -5.56 14.13 -1.30
CA LEU A 22 -5.79 15.56 -1.23
C LEU A 22 -5.49 16.04 0.19
N ALA A 23 -4.42 16.82 0.36
CA ALA A 23 -3.96 17.29 1.65
C ALA A 23 -3.22 18.61 1.54
N ARG A 24 -3.26 19.41 2.61
CA ARG A 24 -2.48 20.66 2.71
C ARG A 24 -0.98 20.41 2.63
N GLN A 25 -0.51 19.32 3.23
CA GLN A 25 0.88 18.89 3.09
C GLN A 25 0.97 17.37 3.15
N GLN A 26 1.79 16.80 2.27
CA GLN A 26 2.18 15.39 2.30
C GLN A 26 3.70 15.28 2.36
N LYS A 27 4.21 14.59 3.38
CA LYS A 27 5.63 14.24 3.50
C LYS A 27 5.77 12.73 3.51
N THR A 28 6.58 12.22 2.61
CA THR A 28 6.90 10.79 2.55
C THR A 28 8.42 10.60 2.54
N PHE A 29 8.90 9.72 3.39
CA PHE A 29 10.28 9.24 3.35
C PHE A 29 10.31 7.73 3.58
N GLY A 30 11.40 7.11 3.19
CA GLY A 30 11.61 5.69 3.42
C GLY A 30 13.06 5.31 3.18
N ALA A 31 13.42 4.14 3.69
CA ALA A 31 14.72 3.54 3.51
C ALA A 31 14.53 2.03 3.45
N GLY A 32 15.44 1.34 2.78
CA GLY A 32 15.42 -0.11 2.70
C GLY A 32 16.82 -0.68 2.51
N ILE A 33 16.94 -1.95 2.83
CA ILE A 33 18.16 -2.72 2.67
C ILE A 33 17.80 -4.08 2.10
N ASN A 34 18.66 -4.56 1.20
CA ASN A 34 18.61 -5.92 0.69
C ASN A 34 19.92 -6.63 1.03
N TYR A 35 19.82 -7.93 1.30
CA TYR A 35 20.96 -8.80 1.55
C TYR A 35 20.80 -10.10 0.77
N ALA A 36 21.81 -10.39 -0.06
CA ALA A 36 21.84 -11.60 -0.88
C ALA A 36 22.64 -12.70 -0.17
N ILE A 37 22.06 -13.91 -0.10
CA ILE A 37 22.67 -15.09 0.51
C ILE A 37 22.50 -16.27 -0.44
N GLY A 38 23.52 -16.56 -1.24
CA GLY A 38 23.46 -17.59 -2.27
C GLY A 38 22.30 -17.33 -3.24
N ALA A 39 21.36 -18.27 -3.33
CA ALA A 39 20.17 -18.16 -4.18
C ALA A 39 19.05 -17.28 -3.60
N ALA A 40 19.17 -16.88 -2.33
CA ALA A 40 18.17 -16.10 -1.61
C ALA A 40 18.50 -14.60 -1.62
N THR A 41 17.48 -13.77 -1.60
CA THR A 41 17.59 -12.33 -1.30
C THR A 41 16.54 -11.98 -0.27
N LEU A 42 16.97 -11.36 0.83
CA LEU A 42 16.11 -10.85 1.87
C LEU A 42 16.10 -9.32 1.80
N GLY A 43 14.94 -8.72 1.98
CA GLY A 43 14.74 -7.29 1.95
C GLY A 43 13.97 -6.82 3.16
N PHE A 44 14.31 -5.62 3.63
CA PHE A 44 13.52 -4.87 4.59
C PHE A 44 13.35 -3.44 4.11
N VAL A 45 12.13 -2.92 4.20
CA VAL A 45 11.79 -1.54 3.84
C VAL A 45 10.96 -0.92 4.95
N TYR A 46 11.34 0.29 5.34
CA TYR A 46 10.51 1.17 6.14
C TYR A 46 10.10 2.38 5.31
N SER A 47 8.83 2.75 5.37
CA SER A 47 8.37 4.04 4.85
C SER A 47 7.41 4.71 5.82
N ASN A 48 7.42 6.03 5.81
CA ASN A 48 6.48 6.85 6.56
C ASN A 48 5.90 7.92 5.65
N THR A 49 4.57 8.02 5.65
CA THR A 49 3.82 9.09 5.00
C THR A 49 3.04 9.85 6.05
N ASN A 50 3.14 11.18 6.04
CA ASN A 50 2.40 12.07 6.91
C ASN A 50 1.60 13.07 6.07
N LEU A 51 0.28 13.01 6.20
CA LEU A 51 -0.68 13.92 5.61
C LEU A 51 -1.15 14.91 6.69
N THR A 52 -1.09 16.19 6.38
CA THR A 52 -1.59 17.28 7.23
C THR A 52 -2.85 17.88 6.60
N ASN A 53 -3.92 17.96 7.39
CA ASN A 53 -5.26 18.36 6.97
C ASN A 53 -5.71 17.70 5.64
N PRO A 54 -5.75 16.35 5.55
CA PRO A 54 -6.29 15.68 4.38
C PRO A 54 -7.83 15.82 4.33
N THR A 55 -8.39 15.87 3.12
CA THR A 55 -9.83 16.10 2.92
C THR A 55 -10.70 14.84 3.07
N GLY A 56 -10.08 13.65 3.15
CA GLY A 56 -10.81 12.43 3.50
C GLY A 56 -11.33 11.60 2.32
N GLY A 57 -10.53 11.38 1.27
CA GLY A 57 -10.84 10.46 0.17
C GLY A 57 -9.72 10.43 -0.88
N ASN A 58 -9.77 9.48 -1.82
CA ASN A 58 -8.95 9.49 -3.04
C ASN A 58 -9.61 8.70 -4.18
N ALA A 59 -8.92 8.56 -5.31
CA ALA A 59 -9.42 7.85 -6.49
C ALA A 59 -9.58 6.32 -6.31
N TYR A 60 -9.05 5.74 -5.23
CA TYR A 60 -8.96 4.29 -5.03
C TYR A 60 -9.88 3.76 -3.93
N ILE A 61 -10.15 4.57 -2.91
CA ILE A 61 -11.01 4.20 -1.78
C ILE A 61 -12.07 5.27 -1.54
N GLY A 62 -13.20 4.86 -0.95
CA GLY A 62 -14.27 5.76 -0.55
C GLY A 62 -13.82 6.81 0.47
N SER A 63 -14.74 7.68 0.88
CA SER A 63 -14.40 8.73 1.85
C SER A 63 -13.97 8.15 3.20
N PHE A 64 -12.92 8.75 3.75
CA PHE A 64 -12.41 8.53 5.11
C PHE A 64 -12.42 9.82 5.94
N ALA A 65 -13.18 10.83 5.53
CA ALA A 65 -13.46 11.99 6.34
C ALA A 65 -14.25 11.55 7.59
N PRO A 66 -13.97 12.13 8.78
CA PRO A 66 -14.70 11.79 9.98
C PRO A 66 -16.13 12.33 9.89
N SER A 67 -17.09 11.61 10.46
CA SER A 67 -18.48 12.07 10.53
C SER A 67 -18.67 13.28 11.46
N VAL A 68 -17.77 13.45 12.43
CA VAL A 68 -17.75 14.56 13.39
C VAL A 68 -16.34 15.14 13.51
N GLY A 69 -16.23 16.47 13.50
CA GLY A 69 -14.93 17.17 13.56
C GLY A 69 -14.22 17.20 12.21
N THR A 70 -12.91 17.50 12.22
CA THR A 70 -12.10 17.52 11.00
C THR A 70 -10.86 16.67 11.15
N LEU A 71 -10.43 16.04 10.05
CA LEU A 71 -9.21 15.25 9.99
C LEU A 71 -8.00 16.19 9.96
N THR A 72 -7.21 16.18 11.03
CA THR A 72 -6.07 17.09 11.19
C THR A 72 -4.77 16.45 10.72
N SER A 73 -4.62 15.15 10.91
CA SER A 73 -3.47 14.39 10.42
C SER A 73 -3.84 12.94 10.14
N LEU A 74 -3.26 12.41 9.07
CA LEU A 74 -3.30 10.98 8.75
C LEU A 74 -1.88 10.51 8.44
N LYS A 75 -1.38 9.55 9.21
CA LYS A 75 -0.02 9.02 9.05
C LYS A 75 -0.07 7.53 8.78
N PHE A 76 0.84 7.08 7.93
CA PHE A 76 1.05 5.66 7.61
C PHE A 76 2.52 5.33 7.79
N SER A 77 2.82 4.39 8.69
CA SER A 77 4.14 3.79 8.83
C SER A 77 4.09 2.36 8.31
N ASN A 78 4.79 2.07 7.23
CA ASN A 78 4.87 0.74 6.63
C ASN A 78 6.18 0.07 7.01
N TYR A 79 6.09 -1.19 7.41
CA TYR A 79 7.21 -2.08 7.67
C TYR A 79 7.04 -3.29 6.77
N GLU A 80 7.92 -3.44 5.80
CA GLU A 80 7.89 -4.56 4.86
C GLU A 80 9.12 -5.42 5.03
N ILE A 81 8.88 -6.73 5.16
CA ILE A 81 9.90 -7.75 4.90
C ILE A 81 9.55 -8.44 3.60
N ASN A 82 10.55 -8.71 2.78
CA ASN A 82 10.38 -9.50 1.57
C ASN A 82 11.54 -10.49 1.42
N ALA A 83 11.23 -11.61 0.76
CA ALA A 83 12.18 -12.66 0.48
C ALA A 83 11.96 -13.18 -0.93
N LYS A 84 13.05 -13.47 -1.63
CA LYS A 84 13.04 -14.15 -2.93
C LYS A 84 14.04 -15.30 -2.89
N TYR A 85 13.66 -16.44 -3.45
CA TYR A 85 14.55 -17.60 -3.59
C TYR A 85 14.53 -18.11 -5.03
N ASN A 86 15.70 -18.16 -5.66
CA ASN A 86 15.86 -18.70 -7.02
C ASN A 86 16.23 -20.18 -6.94
N PHE A 87 15.28 -21.08 -7.23
CA PHE A 87 15.58 -22.51 -7.26
C PHE A 87 16.44 -22.89 -8.47
N THR A 88 16.21 -22.22 -9.60
CA THR A 88 16.98 -22.37 -10.84
C THR A 88 17.08 -21.00 -11.52
N PRO A 89 17.90 -20.84 -12.58
CA PRO A 89 17.92 -19.61 -13.36
C PRO A 89 16.57 -19.25 -14.01
N MET A 90 15.64 -20.21 -14.09
CA MET A 90 14.33 -20.06 -14.74
C MET A 90 13.14 -20.10 -13.77
N PHE A 91 13.35 -20.37 -12.48
CA PHE A 91 12.26 -20.51 -11.51
C PHE A 91 12.61 -19.89 -10.16
N TYR A 92 11.74 -19.03 -9.67
CA TYR A 92 11.84 -18.46 -8.33
C TYR A 92 10.49 -18.39 -7.63
N ILE A 93 10.55 -18.31 -6.31
CA ILE A 93 9.43 -17.88 -5.47
C ILE A 93 9.80 -16.60 -4.73
N GLY A 94 8.78 -15.84 -4.38
CA GLY A 94 8.88 -14.67 -3.54
C GLY A 94 7.74 -14.61 -2.53
N ALA A 95 8.03 -14.00 -1.40
CA ALA A 95 7.04 -13.68 -0.38
C ALA A 95 7.30 -12.28 0.16
N MET A 96 6.24 -11.61 0.58
CA MET A 96 6.33 -10.33 1.29
C MET A 96 5.30 -10.27 2.42
N TYR A 97 5.64 -9.57 3.49
CA TYR A 97 4.70 -9.17 4.50
C TYR A 97 4.88 -7.70 4.83
N THR A 98 3.82 -6.92 4.66
CA THR A 98 3.79 -5.49 4.95
C THR A 98 2.82 -5.24 6.09
N TYR A 99 3.32 -4.66 7.17
CA TYR A 99 2.52 -4.17 8.28
C TYR A 99 2.48 -2.65 8.25
N THR A 100 1.27 -2.10 8.17
CA THR A 100 1.02 -0.66 8.12
C THR A 100 0.33 -0.24 9.41
N GLN A 101 0.96 0.70 10.11
CA GLN A 101 0.37 1.38 11.27
C GLN A 101 -0.17 2.73 10.83
N GLY A 102 -1.46 2.94 11.04
CA GLY A 102 -2.13 4.21 10.86
C GLY A 102 -2.14 5.05 12.13
N LYS A 103 -2.08 6.36 11.97
CA LYS A 103 -2.47 7.32 13.00
C LYS A 103 -3.45 8.31 12.40
N TYR A 104 -4.68 8.27 12.89
CA TYR A 104 -5.81 9.08 12.44
C TYR A 104 -6.17 10.08 13.53
N ASP A 105 -5.74 11.33 13.38
CA ASP A 105 -5.91 12.39 14.37
C ASP A 105 -6.98 13.39 13.89
N THR A 106 -8.06 13.55 14.65
CA THR A 106 -9.13 14.52 14.38
C THR A 106 -9.19 15.58 15.47
N THR A 107 -10.00 16.63 15.26
CA THR A 107 -10.28 17.64 16.30
C THR A 107 -11.03 17.11 17.51
N VAL A 108 -11.64 15.92 17.43
CA VAL A 108 -12.51 15.36 18.47
C VAL A 108 -12.00 14.03 19.05
N GLY A 109 -10.87 13.51 18.55
CA GLY A 109 -10.32 12.24 19.00
C GLY A 109 -9.23 11.69 18.09
N ASN A 110 -8.64 10.57 18.47
CA ASN A 110 -7.65 9.85 17.67
C ASN A 110 -7.97 8.35 17.57
N ALA A 111 -7.49 7.72 16.50
CA ALA A 111 -7.60 6.29 16.24
C ALA A 111 -6.32 5.74 15.61
N LYS A 112 -6.05 4.46 15.81
CA LYS A 112 -4.87 3.74 15.32
C LYS A 112 -5.26 2.50 14.50
N PRO A 113 -5.79 2.70 13.28
CA PRO A 113 -6.07 1.60 12.37
C PRO A 113 -4.77 0.92 11.93
N LYS A 114 -4.87 -0.34 11.53
CA LYS A 114 -3.74 -1.20 11.14
C LYS A 114 -4.11 -2.01 9.91
N TRP A 115 -3.14 -2.24 9.03
CA TRP A 115 -3.29 -3.11 7.88
C TRP A 115 -2.13 -4.11 7.84
N SER A 116 -2.44 -5.37 7.55
CA SER A 116 -1.48 -6.45 7.37
C SER A 116 -1.69 -7.07 6.00
N SER A 117 -0.68 -7.01 5.14
CA SER A 117 -0.72 -7.58 3.80
C SER A 117 0.34 -8.69 3.66
N LEU A 118 -0.08 -9.87 3.18
CA LEU A 118 0.77 -11.01 2.88
C LEU A 118 0.71 -11.29 1.38
N GLY A 119 1.87 -11.24 0.71
CA GLY A 119 2.01 -11.54 -0.70
C GLY A 119 2.84 -12.79 -0.94
N LEU A 120 2.44 -13.59 -1.92
CA LEU A 120 3.17 -14.76 -2.43
C LEU A 120 3.26 -14.67 -3.95
N MET A 121 4.39 -15.11 -4.50
CA MET A 121 4.63 -15.17 -5.94
C MET A 121 5.44 -16.41 -6.30
N ALA A 122 5.07 -17.05 -7.40
CA ALA A 122 5.86 -18.05 -8.10
C ALA A 122 5.93 -17.67 -9.58
N ASP A 123 7.11 -17.73 -10.18
CA ASP A 123 7.33 -17.27 -11.56
C ASP A 123 8.32 -18.23 -12.24
N TYR A 124 7.92 -18.67 -13.44
CA TYR A 124 8.66 -19.60 -14.27
C TYR A 124 8.90 -19.02 -15.66
N ASN A 125 10.17 -18.85 -16.01
CA ASN A 125 10.62 -18.37 -17.29
C ASN A 125 10.75 -19.54 -18.29
N PHE A 126 9.81 -19.66 -19.24
CA PHE A 126 9.94 -20.58 -20.37
C PHE A 126 11.10 -20.21 -21.30
N SER A 127 11.37 -18.91 -21.43
CA SER A 127 12.48 -18.37 -22.22
C SER A 127 12.91 -17.02 -21.67
N LYS A 128 13.91 -16.39 -22.30
CA LYS A 128 14.27 -14.99 -22.01
C LYS A 128 13.12 -14.00 -22.23
N ARG A 129 12.14 -14.38 -23.06
CA ARG A 129 11.02 -13.52 -23.49
C ARG A 129 9.70 -13.91 -22.89
N THR A 130 9.51 -15.16 -22.48
CA THR A 130 8.21 -15.68 -22.02
C THR A 130 8.31 -16.22 -20.60
N ASP A 131 7.40 -15.79 -19.74
CA ASP A 131 7.21 -16.34 -18.39
C ASP A 131 5.73 -16.55 -18.06
N VAL A 132 5.46 -17.45 -17.13
CA VAL A 132 4.16 -17.60 -16.47
C VAL A 132 4.36 -17.45 -14.98
N TYR A 133 3.43 -16.75 -14.34
CA TYR A 133 3.49 -16.50 -12.91
C TYR A 133 2.13 -16.57 -12.25
N LEU A 134 2.17 -16.96 -10.97
CA LEU A 134 1.06 -16.94 -10.04
C LEU A 134 1.40 -15.98 -8.90
N GLN A 135 0.48 -15.07 -8.59
CA GLN A 135 0.55 -14.16 -7.45
C GLN A 135 -0.69 -14.31 -6.59
N THR A 136 -0.51 -14.23 -5.28
CA THR A 136 -1.60 -14.14 -4.31
C THR A 136 -1.29 -13.04 -3.32
N LEU A 137 -2.27 -12.19 -3.04
CA LEU A 137 -2.18 -11.13 -2.06
C LEU A 137 -3.39 -11.24 -1.13
N TYR A 138 -3.12 -11.31 0.17
CA TYR A 138 -4.12 -11.24 1.21
C TYR A 138 -3.89 -9.99 2.03
N GLN A 139 -4.95 -9.24 2.31
CA GLN A 139 -4.91 -8.11 3.22
C GLN A 139 -5.95 -8.30 4.32
N LYS A 140 -5.56 -7.92 5.54
CA LYS A 140 -6.45 -7.78 6.69
C LYS A 140 -6.33 -6.39 7.31
N VAL A 141 -7.46 -5.75 7.58
CA VAL A 141 -7.59 -4.52 8.36
C VAL A 141 -7.85 -4.87 9.83
N GLY A 142 -7.38 -4.04 10.75
CA GLY A 142 -7.64 -4.17 12.18
C GLY A 142 -7.23 -2.92 12.94
N GLY A 143 -7.01 -3.05 14.25
CA GLY A 143 -6.78 -1.87 15.11
C GLY A 143 -8.09 -1.16 15.45
N ASP A 144 -8.01 0.13 15.72
CA ASP A 144 -9.19 0.93 16.03
C ASP A 144 -10.02 1.16 14.76
N LEU A 145 -11.33 0.93 14.85
CA LEU A 145 -12.27 1.24 13.77
C LEU A 145 -12.55 2.74 13.73
N ILE A 146 -12.62 3.29 12.53
CA ILE A 146 -12.87 4.73 12.30
C ILE A 146 -14.32 4.99 11.83
N GLY A 147 -15.02 3.93 11.41
CA GLY A 147 -16.34 4.02 10.79
C GLY A 147 -16.26 4.56 9.36
N SER A 148 -15.23 4.18 8.61
CA SER A 148 -14.97 4.74 7.28
C SER A 148 -14.42 3.73 6.28
N SER A 149 -14.16 4.16 5.04
CA SER A 149 -13.56 3.30 4.00
C SER A 149 -12.20 2.72 4.39
N LEU A 150 -11.51 3.32 5.37
CA LEU A 150 -10.23 2.81 5.90
C LEU A 150 -10.38 1.50 6.67
N ASP A 151 -11.58 1.16 7.11
CA ASP A 151 -11.87 -0.10 7.83
C ASP A 151 -12.10 -1.27 6.86
N GLN A 152 -12.22 -1.00 5.56
CA GLN A 152 -12.41 -1.98 4.50
C GLN A 152 -11.06 -2.40 3.91
N ALA A 153 -10.87 -3.70 3.70
CA ALA A 153 -9.67 -4.18 3.02
C ALA A 153 -9.69 -3.77 1.55
N TYR A 154 -8.58 -3.21 1.08
CA TYR A 154 -8.40 -2.80 -0.31
C TYR A 154 -6.98 -3.14 -0.80
N ILE A 155 -6.95 -4.00 -1.82
CA ILE A 155 -5.78 -4.40 -2.56
C ILE A 155 -5.80 -3.65 -3.91
N PRO A 156 -4.80 -2.81 -4.21
CA PRO A 156 -4.72 -2.12 -5.49
C PRO A 156 -4.74 -3.10 -6.67
N GLY A 157 -5.55 -2.78 -7.69
CA GLY A 157 -5.75 -3.65 -8.86
C GLY A 157 -6.82 -4.74 -8.66
N SER A 158 -7.52 -4.75 -7.52
CA SER A 158 -8.81 -5.43 -7.37
C SER A 158 -9.95 -4.62 -7.99
N ALA A 159 -11.16 -5.19 -8.04
CA ALA A 159 -12.35 -4.50 -8.56
C ALA A 159 -12.91 -3.41 -7.63
N GLY A 160 -12.40 -3.30 -6.40
CA GLY A 160 -12.86 -2.36 -5.39
C GLY A 160 -12.53 -2.83 -3.97
N SER A 161 -12.92 -2.05 -2.96
CA SER A 161 -12.78 -2.45 -1.55
C SER A 161 -13.67 -3.65 -1.22
N SER A 162 -13.24 -4.46 -0.27
CA SER A 162 -14.06 -5.51 0.35
C SER A 162 -15.14 -4.90 1.24
N ASP A 163 -16.28 -5.56 1.37
CA ASP A 163 -17.33 -5.18 2.34
C ASP A 163 -16.92 -5.46 3.80
N ASN A 164 -15.76 -6.08 4.03
CA ASN A 164 -15.26 -6.41 5.35
C ASN A 164 -13.74 -6.14 5.52
N ASP A 165 -13.20 -6.56 6.66
CA ASP A 165 -11.82 -6.35 7.07
C ASP A 165 -10.80 -7.20 6.30
N LYS A 166 -11.20 -8.02 5.31
CA LYS A 166 -10.32 -8.95 4.59
C LYS A 166 -10.53 -8.93 3.10
N GLN A 167 -9.44 -9.04 2.34
CA GLN A 167 -9.50 -9.21 0.90
C GLN A 167 -8.40 -10.16 0.41
N VAL A 168 -8.73 -11.00 -0.57
CA VAL A 168 -7.79 -11.85 -1.28
C VAL A 168 -7.85 -11.52 -2.77
N VAL A 169 -6.69 -11.40 -3.40
CA VAL A 169 -6.56 -11.27 -4.86
C VAL A 169 -5.59 -12.34 -5.35
N ILE A 170 -5.97 -13.06 -6.40
CA ILE A 170 -5.13 -14.05 -7.07
C ILE A 170 -4.97 -13.61 -8.53
N ARG A 171 -3.74 -13.70 -9.04
CA ARG A 171 -3.41 -13.43 -10.44
C ARG A 171 -2.61 -14.58 -11.01
N LEU A 172 -3.14 -15.19 -12.08
CA LEU A 172 -2.41 -16.11 -12.95
C LEU A 172 -2.22 -15.41 -14.29
N ALA A 173 -0.99 -15.31 -14.78
CA ALA A 173 -0.71 -14.61 -16.02
C ALA A 173 0.50 -15.19 -16.76
N MET A 174 0.51 -14.95 -18.07
CA MET A 174 1.64 -15.17 -18.97
C MET A 174 2.14 -13.82 -19.46
N ARG A 175 3.46 -13.61 -19.46
CA ARG A 175 4.09 -12.39 -19.98
C ARG A 175 5.02 -12.74 -21.13
N HIS A 176 4.91 -12.00 -22.24
CA HIS A 176 5.81 -12.08 -23.38
C HIS A 176 6.49 -10.73 -23.62
N LYS A 177 7.80 -10.72 -23.87
CA LYS A 177 8.64 -9.52 -24.07
C LYS A 177 9.24 -9.53 -25.48
N PHE A 178 8.98 -8.47 -26.25
CA PHE A 178 9.46 -8.27 -27.62
C PHE A 178 10.88 -7.72 -27.68
#